data_AF-K9GH54-F1
#
_entry.id   AF-K9GH54-F1
#
_cell.length_a   1.000
_cell.length_b   1.000
_cell.length_c   1.000
_cell.angle_alpha   90.00
_cell.angle_beta   90.00
_cell.angle_gamma   90.00
#
_symmetry.space_group_name_H-M   'P 1'
#
loop_
_entity.id
_entity.type
_entity.pdbx_description
1 polymer ?
#
loop_
_entity_poly.entity_id
_entity_poly.type
_entity_poly.pdbx_seq_one_letter_code
_entity_poly.pdbx_strand_id
1 'polypeptide(L)'
;MLLQLPTELIQLVLRNCDTPAYFQAAFSSRRLYEIASGSREVIIHQLQDTPGWNDGIDVHQTRHLFGELMRRSSEHLGGAEHSANPTYEYQNRVIDYHASTIEASENGIRALLVFKGHSTVLLVNRSDGDRTEVQLKSPGQDIGEVEIIQTAFDGYHGVYVLHRFKPFLDQDLDTDHPFVKHALESCPNGSIHLAYHHLNLRANTIRMYDFPESRDYRPLAFSVANGKFAVSWQSMLDPFDHEVVLYAQLYDENDDDYVDGDEYENEDGLSERVMEEGKEDNPYATLEAYVLTSSNDQDPDVRFSRRAGPAMRLTFNDRGFQLLYHYRAQTIYGAFQRLDRLPSPPGEPRPHVNRNACNVQFSPFLSLQFSIGIPFFGTHKLGDINQGERCHWQYLAFGIATHRVEKWTVACLLKSESFTGPRCTHVLNLDRGRRFDSWQIMAQLGGFREVTTSHGSPVATSRRGTRVAVATWKTLYIWALNPSELIEDNINGFYPSSWESSTGAIELRPVILQLEAVCSQLCFTEKEDELVAITDRGVMFLNIGYYGK
;
A
#
# COMPACT_ATOMS: atom_id res chain seq x y z
N MET A 1 23.71 12.51 -40.22
CA MET A 1 22.72 13.12 -41.14
C MET A 1 21.94 14.26 -40.49
N LEU A 2 21.36 14.10 -39.28
CA LEU A 2 20.59 15.18 -38.62
C LEU A 2 21.37 16.50 -38.45
N LEU A 3 22.64 16.42 -38.07
CA LEU A 3 23.53 17.59 -37.88
C LEU A 3 23.92 18.31 -39.17
N GLN A 4 23.59 17.80 -40.36
CA GLN A 4 23.88 18.46 -41.64
C GLN A 4 22.70 19.29 -42.14
N LEU A 5 21.54 19.20 -41.48
CA LEU A 5 20.35 19.96 -41.84
C LEU A 5 20.51 21.46 -41.47
N PRO A 6 19.85 22.37 -42.21
CA PRO A 6 19.61 23.74 -41.79
C PRO A 6 18.94 23.82 -40.41
N THR A 7 19.22 24.89 -39.68
CA THR A 7 18.70 25.10 -38.31
C THR A 7 17.18 25.11 -38.29
N GLU A 8 16.54 25.67 -39.30
CA GLU A 8 15.09 25.79 -39.43
C GLU A 8 14.43 24.40 -39.55
N LEU A 9 15.05 23.48 -40.31
CA LEU A 9 14.57 22.10 -40.41
C LEU A 9 14.78 21.34 -39.10
N ILE A 10 15.89 21.58 -38.39
CA ILE A 10 16.11 20.99 -37.06
C ILE A 10 15.06 21.51 -36.07
N GLN A 11 14.77 22.81 -36.06
CA GLN A 11 13.74 23.41 -35.22
C GLN A 11 12.35 22.83 -35.52
N LEU A 12 12.01 22.62 -36.79
CA LEU A 12 10.75 21.99 -37.19
C LEU A 12 10.66 20.54 -36.68
N VAL A 13 11.76 19.78 -36.77
CA VAL A 13 11.81 18.41 -36.21
C VAL A 13 11.61 18.46 -34.69
N LEU A 14 12.38 19.29 -33.98
CA LEU A 14 12.29 19.45 -32.53
C LEU A 14 10.91 19.93 -32.06
N ARG A 15 10.22 20.74 -32.87
CA ARG A 15 8.85 21.19 -32.58
C ARG A 15 7.83 20.05 -32.62
N ASN A 16 8.02 19.07 -33.50
CA ASN A 16 7.09 17.94 -33.65
C ASN A 16 7.45 16.72 -32.79
N CYS A 17 8.57 16.78 -32.06
CA CYS A 17 8.91 15.77 -31.06
C CYS A 17 8.03 15.93 -29.82
N ASP A 18 7.79 14.83 -29.11
CA ASP A 18 7.34 14.91 -27.73
C ASP A 18 8.47 15.46 -26.83
N THR A 19 8.12 15.97 -25.66
CA THR A 19 9.08 16.58 -24.72
C THR A 19 10.26 15.66 -24.38
N PRO A 20 10.07 14.35 -24.13
CA PRO A 20 11.18 13.42 -23.91
C PRO A 20 12.14 13.34 -25.11
N ALA A 21 11.63 13.12 -26.34
CA ALA A 21 12.49 13.05 -27.52
C ALA A 21 13.15 14.40 -27.84
N TYR A 22 12.47 15.51 -27.56
CA TYR A 22 13.06 16.86 -27.64
C TYR A 22 14.31 16.98 -26.76
N PHE A 23 14.22 16.56 -25.49
CA PHE A 23 15.37 16.59 -24.58
C PHE A 23 16.45 15.60 -24.95
N GLN A 24 16.09 14.37 -25.34
CA GLN A 24 17.05 13.38 -25.80
C GLN A 24 17.84 13.89 -27.01
N ALA A 25 17.17 14.53 -27.97
CA ALA A 25 17.82 15.16 -29.11
C ALA A 25 18.70 16.35 -28.68
N ALA A 26 18.20 17.23 -27.81
CA ALA A 26 18.93 18.39 -27.31
C ALA A 26 20.23 17.98 -26.61
N PHE A 27 20.20 16.97 -25.74
CA PHE A 27 21.37 16.53 -24.97
C PHE A 27 22.34 15.62 -25.73
N SER A 28 21.99 15.18 -26.94
CA SER A 28 22.85 14.31 -27.75
C SER A 28 24.06 15.02 -28.38
N SER A 29 24.00 16.34 -28.57
CA SER A 29 25.12 17.11 -29.13
C SER A 29 25.06 18.59 -28.77
N ARG A 30 26.22 19.23 -28.71
CA ARG A 30 26.32 20.68 -28.44
C ARG A 30 25.51 21.54 -29.42
N ARG A 31 25.53 21.21 -30.71
CA ARG A 31 24.80 21.97 -31.73
C ARG A 31 23.29 21.86 -31.56
N LEU A 32 22.78 20.66 -31.27
CA LEU A 32 21.34 20.46 -31.02
C LEU A 32 20.91 21.13 -29.72
N TYR A 33 21.75 21.09 -28.68
CA TYR A 33 21.51 21.81 -27.44
C TYR A 33 21.37 23.33 -27.67
N GLU A 34 22.31 23.94 -28.41
CA GLU A 34 22.29 25.37 -28.71
C GLU A 34 21.04 25.76 -29.53
N ILE A 35 20.62 24.93 -30.48
CA ILE A 35 19.39 25.16 -31.27
C ILE A 35 18.14 24.99 -30.42
N ALA A 36 18.06 23.94 -29.60
CA ALA A 36 16.91 23.63 -28.76
C ALA A 36 16.72 24.71 -27.68
N SER A 37 17.77 25.02 -26.93
CA SER A 37 17.73 26.01 -25.84
C SER A 37 17.67 27.47 -26.33
N GLY A 38 18.06 27.75 -27.58
CA GLY A 38 18.01 29.09 -28.17
C GLY A 38 16.69 29.42 -28.89
N SER A 39 15.91 28.41 -29.28
CA SER A 39 14.69 28.61 -30.08
C SER A 39 13.46 28.87 -29.20
N ARG A 40 13.17 30.15 -28.96
CA ARG A 40 12.03 30.59 -28.12
C ARG A 40 10.70 29.96 -28.55
N GLU A 41 10.38 30.01 -29.84
CA GLU A 41 9.10 29.52 -30.36
C GLU A 41 8.93 28.02 -30.14
N VAL A 42 10.01 27.24 -30.35
CA VAL A 42 9.99 25.79 -30.11
C VAL A 42 9.82 25.49 -28.63
N ILE A 43 10.50 26.23 -27.74
CA ILE A 43 10.38 26.05 -26.29
C ILE A 43 8.96 26.38 -25.81
N ILE A 44 8.36 27.48 -26.28
CA ILE A 44 6.98 27.85 -25.92
C ILE A 44 6.01 26.76 -26.37
N HIS A 45 6.18 26.24 -27.59
CA HIS A 45 5.35 25.14 -28.07
C HIS A 45 5.47 23.89 -27.19
N GLN A 46 6.69 23.48 -26.85
CA GLN A 46 6.92 22.35 -25.94
C GLN A 46 6.35 22.59 -24.53
N LEU A 47 6.39 23.83 -24.02
CA LEU A 47 5.77 24.19 -22.74
C LEU A 47 4.25 24.10 -22.78
N GLN A 48 3.62 24.46 -23.90
CA GLN A 48 2.17 24.35 -24.09
C GLN A 48 1.70 22.89 -24.14
N ASP A 49 2.55 21.98 -24.62
CA ASP A 49 2.27 20.54 -24.67
C ASP A 49 2.74 19.74 -23.44
N THR A 50 3.40 20.40 -22.49
CA THR A 50 3.86 19.80 -21.23
C THR A 50 3.01 20.29 -20.06
N PRO A 51 2.47 19.40 -19.19
CA PRO A 51 1.56 19.86 -18.15
C PRO A 51 2.22 20.82 -17.16
N GLY A 52 1.53 21.91 -16.85
CA GLY A 52 2.01 23.03 -16.03
C GLY A 52 1.24 24.31 -16.28
N TRP A 53 1.35 25.29 -15.37
CA TRP A 53 0.65 26.57 -15.52
C TRP A 53 1.32 27.48 -16.56
N ASN A 54 0.53 28.00 -17.51
CA ASN A 54 1.08 28.80 -18.61
C ASN A 54 1.15 30.31 -18.32
N ASP A 55 0.88 30.72 -17.09
CA ASP A 55 0.88 32.13 -16.68
C ASP A 55 2.25 32.79 -16.86
N GLY A 56 2.26 33.87 -17.62
CA GLY A 56 3.44 34.71 -17.82
C GLY A 56 4.52 34.14 -18.72
N ILE A 57 4.33 32.98 -19.38
CA ILE A 57 5.33 32.37 -20.29
C ILE A 57 5.82 33.38 -21.35
N ASP A 58 4.94 34.25 -21.84
CA ASP A 58 5.28 35.24 -22.87
C ASP A 58 6.27 36.32 -22.43
N VAL A 59 6.40 36.57 -21.12
CA VAL A 59 7.23 37.65 -20.56
C VAL A 59 8.63 37.15 -20.17
N HIS A 60 8.80 35.85 -19.95
CA HIS A 60 10.06 35.27 -19.49
C HIS A 60 11.13 35.22 -20.58
N GLN A 61 12.41 35.34 -20.19
CA GLN A 61 13.55 35.17 -21.10
C GLN A 61 13.69 33.72 -21.57
N THR A 62 14.21 33.50 -22.79
CA THR A 62 14.33 32.15 -23.40
C THR A 62 15.07 31.15 -22.52
N ARG A 63 16.15 31.57 -21.85
CA ARG A 63 16.89 30.70 -20.93
C ARG A 63 16.03 30.23 -19.75
N HIS A 64 15.19 31.11 -19.23
CA HIS A 64 14.26 30.78 -18.15
C HIS A 64 13.18 29.83 -18.64
N LEU A 65 12.65 30.03 -19.85
CA LEU A 65 11.69 29.13 -20.46
C LEU A 65 12.25 27.72 -20.66
N PHE A 66 13.50 27.60 -21.11
CA PHE A 66 14.15 26.29 -21.24
C PHE A 66 14.34 25.62 -19.86
N GLY A 67 14.73 26.39 -18.84
CA GLY A 67 14.80 25.91 -17.46
C GLY A 67 13.46 25.42 -16.92
N GLU A 68 12.39 26.16 -17.19
CA GLU A 68 11.02 25.80 -16.82
C GLU A 68 10.54 24.54 -17.54
N LEU A 69 10.85 24.38 -18.84
CA LEU A 69 10.53 23.17 -19.59
C LEU A 69 11.26 21.95 -19.02
N MET A 70 12.54 22.10 -18.66
CA MET A 70 13.31 21.04 -18.00
C MET A 70 12.66 20.68 -16.66
N ARG A 71 12.33 21.67 -15.83
CA ARG A 71 11.68 21.46 -14.52
C ARG A 71 10.37 20.68 -14.66
N ARG A 72 9.46 21.13 -15.54
CA ARG A 72 8.18 20.44 -15.79
C ARG A 72 8.40 19.03 -16.32
N SER A 73 9.32 18.86 -17.26
CA SER A 73 9.64 17.54 -17.79
C SER A 73 10.14 16.59 -16.69
N SER A 74 11.02 17.06 -15.80
CA SER A 74 11.48 16.27 -14.65
C SER A 74 10.36 15.95 -13.66
N GLU A 75 9.43 16.88 -13.41
CA GLU A 75 8.26 16.65 -12.55
C GLU A 75 7.34 15.56 -13.10
N HIS A 76 7.31 15.41 -14.42
CA HIS A 76 6.64 14.35 -15.17
C HIS A 76 7.55 13.16 -15.52
N LEU A 77 8.66 12.99 -14.79
CA LEU A 77 9.59 11.85 -14.90
C LEU A 77 10.30 11.72 -16.26
N GLY A 78 10.40 12.81 -17.03
CA GLY A 78 11.13 12.83 -18.30
C GLY A 78 12.60 12.44 -18.12
N GLY A 79 13.03 11.38 -18.79
CA GLY A 79 14.40 10.87 -18.73
C GLY A 79 14.68 9.94 -17.54
N ALA A 80 13.68 9.65 -16.70
CA ALA A 80 13.82 8.68 -15.60
C ALA A 80 14.13 7.26 -16.14
N GLU A 81 13.65 6.91 -17.33
CA GLU A 81 13.94 5.65 -18.03
C GLU A 81 15.43 5.42 -18.33
N HIS A 82 16.23 6.50 -18.34
CA HIS A 82 17.66 6.44 -18.62
C HIS A 82 18.53 6.66 -17.38
N SER A 83 17.99 7.32 -16.36
CA SER A 83 18.74 7.74 -15.16
C SER A 83 18.42 6.88 -13.93
N ALA A 84 17.20 6.37 -13.82
CA ALA A 84 16.76 5.57 -12.68
C ALA A 84 17.38 4.18 -12.75
N ASN A 85 18.38 3.94 -11.90
CA ASN A 85 19.06 2.66 -11.79
C ASN A 85 18.71 1.99 -10.46
N PRO A 86 18.05 0.82 -10.47
CA PRO A 86 17.72 0.11 -9.24
C PRO A 86 18.97 -0.46 -8.59
N THR A 87 19.09 -0.28 -7.28
CA THR A 87 20.10 -0.96 -6.46
C THR A 87 19.44 -2.06 -5.65
N TYR A 88 20.02 -3.26 -5.65
CA TYR A 88 19.49 -4.40 -4.91
C TYR A 88 20.41 -4.75 -3.74
N GLU A 89 19.82 -4.83 -2.55
CA GLU A 89 20.48 -5.31 -1.34
C GLU A 89 20.06 -6.76 -1.05
N TYR A 90 20.91 -7.49 -0.32
CA TYR A 90 20.69 -8.90 0.07
C TYR A 90 20.60 -9.89 -1.10
N GLN A 91 21.17 -9.58 -2.26
CA GLN A 91 21.15 -10.43 -3.47
C GLN A 91 21.68 -11.86 -3.26
N ASN A 92 22.55 -12.05 -2.27
CA ASN A 92 23.15 -13.36 -1.96
C ASN A 92 22.23 -14.27 -1.13
N ARG A 93 21.05 -13.81 -0.73
CA ARG A 93 20.08 -14.56 0.06
C ARG A 93 18.72 -14.52 -0.61
N VAL A 94 18.00 -15.65 -0.56
CA VAL A 94 16.65 -15.73 -1.12
C VAL A 94 15.67 -15.23 -0.07
N ILE A 95 15.05 -14.07 -0.30
CA ILE A 95 14.01 -13.53 0.56
C ILE A 95 12.74 -14.38 0.40
N ASP A 96 12.14 -14.77 1.52
CA ASP A 96 10.77 -15.25 1.55
C ASP A 96 9.83 -14.05 1.56
N TYR A 97 9.34 -13.66 0.39
CA TYR A 97 8.49 -12.48 0.23
C TYR A 97 7.08 -12.64 0.81
N HIS A 98 6.64 -13.89 1.06
CA HIS A 98 5.36 -14.15 1.72
C HIS A 98 5.49 -13.93 3.23
N ALA A 99 6.64 -14.34 3.78
CA ALA A 99 6.91 -14.16 5.20
C ALA A 99 7.40 -12.74 5.57
N SER A 100 8.01 -12.04 4.62
CA SER A 100 8.55 -10.69 4.80
C SER A 100 7.49 -9.60 4.65
N THR A 101 7.71 -8.45 5.27
CA THR A 101 6.81 -7.29 5.19
C THR A 101 7.60 -5.99 5.10
N ILE A 102 7.15 -5.06 4.26
CA ILE A 102 7.68 -3.69 4.19
C ILE A 102 6.59 -2.67 4.54
N GLU A 103 6.98 -1.64 5.29
CA GLU A 103 6.12 -0.54 5.70
C GLU A 103 6.85 0.80 5.53
N ALA A 104 6.17 1.77 4.91
CA ALA A 104 6.60 3.15 4.92
C ALA A 104 6.14 3.80 6.23
N SER A 105 7.06 4.46 6.93
CA SER A 105 6.82 5.18 8.18
C SER A 105 7.08 6.68 8.01
N GLU A 106 6.66 7.49 8.97
CA GLU A 106 6.93 8.94 8.96
C GLU A 106 8.41 9.31 9.11
N ASN A 107 9.29 8.36 9.43
CA ASN A 107 10.73 8.58 9.63
C ASN A 107 11.60 7.76 8.67
N GLY A 108 10.98 7.14 7.64
CA GLY A 108 11.67 6.34 6.64
C GLY A 108 11.00 5.00 6.38
N ILE A 109 11.77 3.96 6.14
CA ILE A 109 11.26 2.62 5.78
C ILE A 109 11.64 1.61 6.82
N ARG A 110 10.66 0.78 7.20
CA ARG A 110 10.85 -0.40 8.03
C ARG A 110 10.56 -1.65 7.21
N ALA A 111 11.41 -2.66 7.32
CA ALA A 111 11.19 -3.95 6.69
C ALA A 111 11.52 -5.09 7.66
N LEU A 112 10.66 -6.10 7.69
CA LEU A 112 10.91 -7.38 8.34
C LEU A 112 11.26 -8.36 7.23
N LEU A 113 12.54 -8.73 7.16
CA LEU A 113 13.06 -9.62 6.14
C LEU A 113 13.23 -11.03 6.70
N VAL A 114 12.58 -11.97 6.06
CA VAL A 114 12.71 -13.41 6.31
C VAL A 114 13.43 -14.01 5.12
N PHE A 115 14.47 -14.79 5.38
CA PHE A 115 15.22 -15.50 4.34
C PHE A 115 14.81 -16.96 4.33
N LYS A 116 14.64 -17.56 3.15
CA LYS A 116 14.24 -18.97 3.02
C LYS A 116 15.22 -19.89 3.74
N GLY A 117 14.69 -20.83 4.53
CA GLY A 117 15.47 -21.77 5.33
C GLY A 117 16.10 -21.17 6.60
N HIS A 118 15.78 -19.92 6.94
CA HIS A 118 16.20 -19.30 8.19
C HIS A 118 15.02 -19.10 9.14
N SER A 119 15.29 -19.30 10.43
CA SER A 119 14.33 -19.17 11.52
C SER A 119 14.35 -17.79 12.21
N THR A 120 15.05 -16.81 11.66
CA THR A 120 15.20 -15.48 12.25
C THR A 120 14.64 -14.40 11.34
N VAL A 121 14.08 -13.35 11.94
CA VAL A 121 13.59 -12.17 11.21
C VAL A 121 14.62 -11.05 11.33
N LEU A 122 15.00 -10.45 10.20
CA LEU A 122 15.88 -9.28 10.18
C LEU A 122 15.01 -8.02 10.10
N LEU A 123 14.96 -7.25 11.17
CA LEU A 123 14.37 -5.92 11.18
C LEU A 123 15.38 -4.92 10.60
N VAL A 124 15.02 -4.35 9.46
CA VAL A 124 15.77 -3.27 8.82
C VAL A 124 14.97 -1.99 9.00
N ASN A 125 15.57 -0.99 9.63
CA ASN A 125 15.02 0.36 9.67
C ASN A 125 16.00 1.30 8.98
N ARG A 126 15.48 2.10 8.05
CA ARG A 126 16.23 3.05 7.25
C ARG A 126 15.55 4.41 7.36
N SER A 127 16.17 5.30 8.12
CA SER A 127 15.82 6.71 8.22
C SER A 127 16.87 7.56 7.49
N ASP A 128 16.66 8.87 7.37
CA ASP A 128 17.55 9.76 6.60
C ASP A 128 19.00 9.69 7.11
N GLY A 129 19.86 8.96 6.40
CA GLY A 129 21.27 8.77 6.71
C GLY A 129 21.60 7.69 7.75
N ASP A 130 20.63 7.14 8.48
CA ASP A 130 20.86 6.10 9.49
C ASP A 130 20.23 4.75 9.09
N ARG A 131 20.96 3.68 9.37
CA ARG A 131 20.56 2.31 9.05
C ARG A 131 20.81 1.44 10.26
N THR A 132 19.72 0.91 10.80
CA THR A 132 19.78 -0.04 11.92
C THR A 132 19.26 -1.40 11.46
N GLU A 133 20.03 -2.44 11.76
CA GLU A 133 19.66 -3.82 11.54
C GLU A 133 19.62 -4.56 12.86
N VAL A 134 18.49 -5.17 13.16
CA VAL A 134 18.29 -5.95 14.38
C VAL A 134 17.79 -7.34 14.00
N GLN A 135 18.48 -8.38 14.45
CA GLN A 135 18.03 -9.74 14.25
C GLN A 135 17.12 -10.15 15.41
N LEU A 136 15.86 -10.45 15.08
CA LEU A 136 14.89 -11.02 16.00
C LEU A 136 15.04 -12.54 15.96
N LYS A 137 15.46 -13.11 17.09
CA LYS A 137 15.49 -14.56 17.28
C LYS A 137 14.08 -15.07 17.55
N SER A 138 13.73 -16.19 16.93
CA SER A 138 12.44 -16.82 17.19
C SER A 138 12.47 -17.60 18.51
N PRO A 139 11.39 -17.54 19.30
CA PRO A 139 11.22 -18.44 20.43
C PRO A 139 11.37 -19.90 19.99
N GLY A 140 12.07 -20.71 20.78
CA GLY A 140 12.20 -22.15 20.52
C GLY A 140 13.21 -22.55 19.45
N GLN A 141 13.95 -21.60 18.82
CA GLN A 141 14.94 -21.91 17.78
C GLN A 141 16.03 -22.92 18.21
N ASP A 142 16.38 -22.96 19.49
CA ASP A 142 17.41 -23.86 20.02
C ASP A 142 16.88 -25.27 20.34
N ILE A 143 15.56 -25.47 20.34
CA ILE A 143 14.89 -26.71 20.76
C ILE A 143 13.97 -27.30 19.68
N GLY A 144 13.94 -26.69 18.49
CA GLY A 144 13.18 -27.19 17.36
C GLY A 144 13.42 -26.41 16.07
N GLU A 145 12.80 -26.90 15.00
CA GLU A 145 12.71 -26.22 13.71
C GLU A 145 11.61 -25.15 13.78
N VAL A 146 11.97 -23.92 13.40
CA VAL A 146 11.04 -22.79 13.32
C VAL A 146 10.96 -22.33 11.87
N GLU A 147 9.77 -22.40 11.29
CA GLU A 147 9.43 -21.84 9.99
C GLU A 147 8.65 -20.53 10.20
N ILE A 148 9.21 -19.41 9.74
CA ILE A 148 8.47 -18.14 9.76
C ILE A 148 7.47 -18.12 8.59
N ILE A 149 6.20 -17.94 8.92
CA ILE A 149 5.11 -17.94 7.94
C ILE A 149 4.82 -16.52 7.47
N GLN A 150 4.62 -15.60 8.41
CA GLN A 150 4.29 -14.21 8.10
C GLN A 150 4.72 -13.27 9.22
N THR A 151 5.09 -12.05 8.84
CA THR A 151 5.46 -10.99 9.77
C THR A 151 4.57 -9.76 9.56
N ALA A 152 4.33 -8.99 10.61
CA ALA A 152 3.57 -7.74 10.50
C ALA A 152 4.05 -6.71 11.53
N PHE A 153 3.88 -5.43 11.19
CA PHE A 153 3.99 -4.31 12.11
C PHE A 153 2.61 -4.00 12.71
N ASP A 154 2.59 -3.47 13.93
CA ASP A 154 1.36 -2.96 14.56
C ASP A 154 1.12 -1.46 14.34
N GLY A 155 2.00 -0.81 13.56
CA GLY A 155 2.02 0.63 13.30
C GLY A 155 2.80 1.45 14.33
N TYR A 156 3.10 0.90 15.52
CA TYR A 156 3.83 1.57 16.59
C TYR A 156 5.22 0.95 16.78
N HIS A 157 5.44 0.26 17.90
CA HIS A 157 6.70 -0.33 18.32
C HIS A 157 6.61 -1.86 18.46
N GLY A 158 5.56 -2.50 17.94
CA GLY A 158 5.38 -3.93 18.01
C GLY A 158 5.64 -4.64 16.69
N VAL A 159 6.30 -5.80 16.78
CA VAL A 159 6.53 -6.71 15.67
C VAL A 159 5.86 -8.04 15.98
N TYR A 160 5.05 -8.51 15.05
CA TYR A 160 4.35 -9.78 15.15
C TYR A 160 4.97 -10.79 14.17
N VAL A 161 5.26 -11.99 14.67
CA VAL A 161 5.90 -13.08 13.93
C VAL A 161 5.05 -14.34 14.06
N LEU A 162 4.27 -14.64 13.02
CA LEU A 162 3.53 -15.88 12.88
C LEU A 162 4.49 -16.97 12.38
N HIS A 163 4.65 -18.04 13.15
CA HIS A 163 5.59 -19.11 12.84
C HIS A 163 5.01 -20.49 13.15
N ARG A 164 5.57 -21.50 12.49
CA ARG A 164 5.35 -22.91 12.77
C ARG A 164 6.55 -23.44 13.53
N PHE A 165 6.29 -24.06 14.66
CA PHE A 165 7.31 -24.71 15.48
C PHE A 165 7.18 -26.22 15.38
N LYS A 166 8.30 -26.92 15.21
CA LYS A 166 8.40 -28.37 15.27
C LYS A 166 9.56 -28.75 16.20
N PRO A 167 9.31 -29.39 17.36
CA PRO A 167 10.38 -29.72 18.28
C PRO A 167 11.38 -30.69 17.65
N PHE A 168 12.66 -30.61 18.04
CA PHE A 168 13.63 -31.63 17.66
C PHE A 168 13.21 -32.96 18.29
N LEU A 169 13.28 -34.03 17.51
CA LEU A 169 13.20 -35.38 18.04
C LEU A 169 14.55 -35.68 18.69
N ASP A 170 14.56 -35.83 20.02
CA ASP A 170 15.75 -36.36 20.69
C ASP A 170 16.04 -37.76 20.14
N GLN A 171 17.32 -38.05 19.89
CA GLN A 171 17.73 -39.36 19.38
C GLN A 171 17.58 -40.45 20.45
N ASP A 172 17.55 -40.04 21.73
CA ASP A 172 17.37 -40.91 22.89
C ASP A 172 15.91 -40.95 23.39
N LEU A 173 14.97 -40.28 22.70
CA LEU A 173 13.56 -40.27 23.06
C LEU A 173 12.94 -41.64 22.76
N ASP A 174 12.37 -42.28 23.79
CA ASP A 174 11.58 -43.51 23.63
C ASP A 174 10.30 -43.21 22.84
N THR A 175 10.37 -43.33 21.52
CA THR A 175 9.25 -43.10 20.60
C THR A 175 8.11 -44.10 20.78
N ASP A 176 8.34 -45.22 21.46
CA ASP A 176 7.31 -46.22 21.77
C ASP A 176 6.55 -45.90 23.07
N HIS A 177 7.03 -44.93 23.86
CA HIS A 177 6.33 -44.46 25.04
C HIS A 177 4.98 -43.81 24.64
N PRO A 178 3.84 -44.24 25.20
CA PRO A 178 2.51 -43.87 24.72
C PRO A 178 2.24 -42.36 24.76
N PHE A 179 2.83 -41.62 25.71
CA PHE A 179 2.70 -40.17 25.79
C PHE A 179 3.56 -39.44 24.75
N VAL A 180 4.74 -39.97 24.43
CA VAL A 180 5.63 -39.42 23.39
C VAL A 180 4.99 -39.67 22.04
N LYS A 181 4.56 -40.91 21.80
CA LYS A 181 3.83 -41.31 20.60
C LYS A 181 2.59 -40.45 20.38
N HIS A 182 1.77 -40.28 21.41
CA HIS A 182 0.58 -39.43 21.32
C HIS A 182 0.93 -37.96 21.07
N ALA A 183 1.98 -37.40 21.69
CA ALA A 183 2.42 -36.03 21.45
C ALA A 183 2.95 -35.82 20.02
N LEU A 184 3.70 -36.79 19.48
CA LEU A 184 4.21 -36.77 18.11
C LEU A 184 3.09 -36.96 17.07
N GLU A 185 2.11 -37.81 17.36
CA GLU A 185 0.92 -38.02 16.53
C GLU A 185 -0.05 -36.83 16.57
N SER A 186 -0.04 -36.03 17.65
CA SER A 186 -0.96 -34.90 17.84
C SER A 186 -0.63 -33.68 16.98
N CYS A 187 0.61 -33.50 16.52
CA CYS A 187 1.05 -32.33 15.75
C CYS A 187 2.06 -32.70 14.65
N PRO A 188 1.71 -33.56 13.67
CA PRO A 188 2.66 -34.05 12.66
C PRO A 188 3.24 -32.92 11.78
N ASN A 189 2.48 -31.83 11.61
CA ASN A 189 2.85 -30.68 10.80
C ASN A 189 3.40 -29.50 11.63
N GLY A 190 3.74 -29.70 12.90
CA GLY A 190 4.14 -28.64 13.83
C GLY A 190 2.97 -27.79 14.34
N SER A 191 3.22 -27.00 15.37
CA SER A 191 2.25 -26.11 16.00
C SER A 191 2.42 -24.67 15.50
N ILE A 192 1.31 -23.97 15.27
CA ILE A 192 1.31 -22.57 14.84
C ILE A 192 1.25 -21.67 16.07
N HIS A 193 2.16 -20.70 16.12
CA HIS A 193 2.27 -19.73 17.20
C HIS A 193 2.46 -18.33 16.64
N LEU A 194 1.98 -17.33 17.38
CA LEU A 194 2.23 -15.93 17.10
C LEU A 194 3.09 -15.32 18.21
N ALA A 195 4.28 -14.86 17.86
CA ALA A 195 5.17 -14.15 18.78
C ALA A 195 5.03 -12.64 18.58
N TYR A 196 4.78 -11.91 19.67
CA TYR A 196 4.81 -10.45 19.73
C TYR A 196 6.10 -9.98 20.38
N HIS A 197 6.88 -9.21 19.63
CA HIS A 197 8.11 -8.57 20.08
C HIS A 197 7.87 -7.07 20.27
N HIS A 198 8.09 -6.58 21.48
CA HIS A 198 8.06 -5.15 21.77
C HIS A 198 9.44 -4.53 21.55
N LEU A 199 9.55 -3.52 20.68
CA LEU A 199 10.83 -2.94 20.24
C LEU A 199 11.48 -1.95 21.25
N ASN A 200 11.11 -1.98 22.54
CA ASN A 200 11.72 -1.12 23.54
C ASN A 200 13.00 -1.75 24.12
N LEU A 201 14.14 -1.07 23.93
CA LEU A 201 15.51 -1.49 24.26
C LEU A 201 15.76 -1.88 25.73
N ARG A 202 14.81 -1.62 26.65
CA ARG A 202 14.97 -1.88 28.08
C ARG A 202 14.30 -3.16 28.59
N ALA A 203 13.40 -3.77 27.83
CA ALA A 203 12.73 -5.02 28.22
C ALA A 203 12.43 -5.86 26.98
N ASN A 204 13.12 -7.00 26.84
CA ASN A 204 12.90 -7.96 25.76
C ASN A 204 11.75 -8.90 26.13
N THR A 205 10.54 -8.35 26.28
CA THR A 205 9.35 -9.14 26.55
C THR A 205 8.79 -9.68 25.23
N ILE A 206 8.68 -11.00 25.15
CA ILE A 206 8.02 -11.69 24.03
C ILE A 206 6.71 -12.27 24.58
N ARG A 207 5.58 -11.89 23.99
CA ARG A 207 4.29 -12.55 24.28
C ARG A 207 4.03 -13.59 23.20
N MET A 208 3.55 -14.77 23.59
CA MET A 208 3.21 -15.85 22.66
C MET A 208 1.71 -16.13 22.69
N TYR A 209 1.13 -16.39 21.52
CA TYR A 209 -0.25 -16.78 21.35
C TYR A 209 -0.33 -18.11 20.60
N ASP A 210 -1.23 -18.97 21.07
CA ASP A 210 -1.47 -20.31 20.53
C ASP A 210 -2.86 -20.40 19.89
N PHE A 211 -3.01 -21.28 18.90
CA PHE A 211 -4.26 -21.47 18.14
C PHE A 211 -4.71 -22.94 18.18
N PRO A 212 -5.11 -23.48 19.35
CA PRO A 212 -5.51 -24.89 19.46
C PRO A 212 -6.74 -25.24 18.62
N GLU A 213 -7.63 -24.29 18.35
CA GLU A 213 -8.83 -24.46 17.53
C GLU A 213 -8.54 -24.59 16.03
N SER A 214 -7.41 -24.07 15.56
CA SER A 214 -7.02 -24.05 14.14
C SER A 214 -5.95 -25.09 13.79
N ARG A 215 -5.82 -26.17 14.57
CA ARG A 215 -4.80 -27.23 14.38
C ARG A 215 -4.84 -27.92 13.03
N ASP A 216 -6.05 -28.13 12.49
CA ASP A 216 -6.26 -28.76 11.19
C ASP A 216 -6.18 -27.78 10.02
N TYR A 217 -5.85 -26.51 10.30
CA TYR A 217 -5.76 -25.44 9.33
C TYR A 217 -4.32 -24.96 9.17
N ARG A 218 -4.02 -24.41 8.00
CA ARG A 218 -2.80 -23.66 7.73
C ARG A 218 -3.14 -22.17 7.56
N PRO A 219 -2.33 -21.25 8.10
CA PRO A 219 -2.51 -19.83 7.87
C PRO A 219 -2.05 -19.47 6.44
N LEU A 220 -2.81 -18.60 5.77
CA LEU A 220 -2.52 -18.11 4.41
C LEU A 220 -2.24 -16.61 4.38
N ALA A 221 -2.82 -15.86 5.31
CA ALA A 221 -2.67 -14.42 5.40
C ALA A 221 -2.79 -13.96 6.85
N PHE A 222 -2.05 -12.91 7.20
CA PHE A 222 -2.00 -12.33 8.53
C PHE A 222 -1.95 -10.80 8.44
N SER A 223 -2.66 -10.12 9.33
CA SER A 223 -2.62 -8.66 9.47
C SER A 223 -2.84 -8.27 10.92
N VAL A 224 -2.26 -7.14 11.34
CA VAL A 224 -2.36 -6.60 12.71
C VAL A 224 -2.79 -5.13 12.64
N ALA A 225 -3.58 -4.68 13.61
CA ALA A 225 -3.83 -3.27 13.87
C ALA A 225 -4.35 -3.07 15.30
N ASN A 226 -3.88 -2.04 16.01
CA ASN A 226 -4.46 -1.61 17.30
C ASN A 226 -4.70 -2.74 18.32
N GLY A 227 -3.70 -3.61 18.53
CA GLY A 227 -3.78 -4.70 19.52
C GLY A 227 -4.70 -5.88 19.14
N LYS A 228 -5.29 -5.86 17.94
CA LYS A 228 -6.02 -6.99 17.35
C LYS A 228 -5.32 -7.47 16.09
N PHE A 229 -5.59 -8.72 15.72
CA PHE A 229 -5.02 -9.31 14.51
C PHE A 229 -6.01 -10.26 13.85
N ALA A 230 -5.87 -10.42 12.53
CA ALA A 230 -6.70 -11.31 11.75
C ALA A 230 -5.84 -12.32 11.01
N VAL A 231 -6.30 -13.57 10.98
CA VAL A 231 -5.64 -14.67 10.25
C VAL A 231 -6.64 -15.27 9.28
N SER A 232 -6.22 -15.49 8.03
CA SER A 232 -6.94 -16.35 7.09
C SER A 232 -6.43 -17.76 7.21
N TRP A 233 -7.33 -18.69 7.51
CA TRP A 233 -7.05 -20.10 7.71
C TRP A 233 -7.63 -20.91 6.54
N GLN A 234 -6.92 -21.96 6.13
CA GLN A 234 -7.40 -22.95 5.16
C GLN A 234 -7.18 -24.35 5.71
N SER A 235 -8.21 -25.20 5.63
CA SER A 235 -8.13 -26.59 6.06
C SER A 235 -7.03 -27.34 5.30
N MET A 236 -6.25 -28.13 6.02
CA MET A 236 -5.24 -29.00 5.42
C MET A 236 -5.87 -30.20 4.70
N LEU A 237 -7.11 -30.56 5.04
CA LEU A 237 -7.84 -31.69 4.46
C LEU A 237 -8.72 -31.28 3.27
N ASP A 238 -9.39 -30.12 3.36
CA ASP A 238 -10.23 -29.60 2.29
C ASP A 238 -9.79 -28.19 1.86
N PRO A 239 -9.17 -28.02 0.68
CA PRO A 239 -8.77 -26.71 0.17
C PRO A 239 -9.91 -25.71 -0.04
N PHE A 240 -11.16 -26.17 -0.08
CA PHE A 240 -12.35 -25.32 -0.20
C PHE A 240 -12.92 -24.88 1.14
N ASP A 241 -12.39 -25.44 2.24
CA ASP A 241 -12.75 -25.07 3.60
C ASP A 241 -11.76 -24.03 4.12
N HIS A 242 -12.24 -22.79 4.22
CA HIS A 242 -11.43 -21.64 4.60
C HIS A 242 -12.23 -20.63 5.40
N GLU A 243 -11.53 -19.97 6.31
CA GLU A 243 -12.12 -18.97 7.18
C GLU A 243 -11.17 -17.79 7.42
N VAL A 244 -11.73 -16.70 7.92
CA VAL A 244 -10.98 -15.55 8.43
C VAL A 244 -11.44 -15.31 9.85
N VAL A 245 -10.49 -15.35 10.77
CA VAL A 245 -10.73 -15.22 12.21
C VAL A 245 -10.04 -13.95 12.70
N LEU A 246 -10.77 -13.14 13.45
CA LEU A 246 -10.27 -11.97 14.14
C LEU A 246 -10.03 -12.30 15.61
N TYR A 247 -8.85 -11.96 16.11
CA TYR A 247 -8.46 -12.12 17.49
C TYR A 247 -8.33 -10.73 18.13
N ALA A 248 -9.07 -10.49 19.21
CA ALA A 248 -9.08 -9.22 19.92
C ALA A 248 -8.97 -9.43 21.44
N GLN A 249 -8.30 -8.51 22.12
CA GLN A 249 -8.22 -8.52 23.59
C GLN A 249 -9.50 -7.95 24.19
N LEU A 250 -10.04 -8.61 25.21
CA LEU A 250 -11.07 -8.04 26.06
C LEU A 250 -10.42 -6.98 26.96
N TYR A 251 -10.88 -5.74 26.86
CA TYR A 251 -10.77 -4.81 27.98
C TYR A 251 -12.00 -5.08 28.85
N ASP A 252 -11.79 -5.38 30.13
CA ASP A 252 -12.90 -5.32 31.09
C ASP A 252 -13.43 -3.87 31.06
N GLU A 253 -14.70 -3.68 30.70
CA GLU A 253 -15.40 -2.39 30.62
C GLU A 253 -15.57 -1.70 32.01
N ASN A 254 -14.65 -1.93 32.95
CA ASN A 254 -14.68 -1.37 34.31
C ASN A 254 -13.65 -0.26 34.58
N ASP A 255 -12.79 0.09 33.61
CA ASP A 255 -11.84 1.21 33.72
C ASP A 255 -12.34 2.47 32.96
N ASP A 256 -13.65 2.71 32.98
CA ASP A 256 -14.25 4.01 32.59
C ASP A 256 -14.14 5.02 33.75
N ASP A 257 -12.92 5.42 34.09
CA ASP A 257 -12.71 6.68 34.82
C ASP A 257 -12.69 7.82 33.78
N TYR A 258 -13.86 8.43 33.62
CA TYR A 258 -14.08 9.70 32.94
C TYR A 258 -13.04 10.74 33.41
N VAL A 259 -12.08 11.07 32.57
CA VAL A 259 -11.37 12.36 32.68
C VAL A 259 -12.15 13.36 31.84
N ASP A 260 -13.25 13.85 32.43
CA ASP A 260 -13.86 15.09 31.97
C ASP A 260 -12.99 16.24 32.50
N GLY A 261 -12.55 17.09 31.57
CA GLY A 261 -11.72 18.23 31.89
C GLY A 261 -12.60 19.36 32.40
N ASP A 262 -12.40 19.76 33.66
CA ASP A 262 -12.77 21.08 34.14
C ASP A 262 -11.66 21.61 35.07
N GLU A 263 -11.07 22.72 34.66
CA GLU A 263 -10.19 23.58 35.46
C GLU A 263 -10.95 24.14 36.65
N TYR A 264 -10.43 24.02 37.88
CA TYR A 264 -10.44 25.11 38.88
C TYR A 264 -9.29 24.92 39.90
N GLU A 265 -8.57 26.02 40.12
CA GLU A 265 -7.55 26.20 41.17
C GLU A 265 -8.15 26.07 42.58
N ASN A 266 -7.43 25.45 43.53
CA ASN A 266 -6.96 26.08 44.78
C ASN A 266 -6.35 25.08 45.80
N GLU A 267 -5.18 25.50 46.31
CA GLU A 267 -4.53 25.35 47.63
C GLU A 267 -4.69 24.12 48.56
N ASP A 268 -3.50 23.65 48.97
CA ASP A 268 -3.08 23.16 50.30
C ASP A 268 -3.75 21.94 50.96
N GLY A 269 -2.97 20.85 51.03
CA GLY A 269 -3.22 19.74 51.94
C GLY A 269 -2.17 18.63 51.82
N LEU A 270 -1.17 18.64 52.71
CA LEU A 270 -0.23 17.54 52.91
C LEU A 270 -0.97 16.24 53.27
N SER A 271 -0.82 15.17 52.49
CA SER A 271 -0.89 13.80 53.02
C SER A 271 -0.05 12.81 52.23
N GLU A 272 0.92 12.24 52.94
CA GLU A 272 1.61 10.95 52.81
C GLU A 272 1.51 10.12 51.51
N ARG A 273 2.70 9.81 50.99
CA ARG A 273 3.03 8.71 50.09
C ARG A 273 2.34 7.40 50.51
N VAL A 274 1.64 6.80 49.55
CA VAL A 274 1.70 5.35 49.31
C VAL A 274 2.19 5.20 47.86
N MET A 275 3.41 4.68 47.70
CA MET A 275 3.87 4.21 46.40
C MET A 275 3.18 2.86 46.18
N GLU A 276 2.11 2.83 45.38
CA GLU A 276 1.64 1.55 44.83
C GLU A 276 2.58 1.14 43.70
N GLU A 277 3.32 0.07 43.99
CA GLU A 277 4.13 -0.69 43.07
C GLU A 277 3.28 -1.21 41.90
N GLY A 278 3.87 -1.12 40.70
CA GLY A 278 3.60 -1.87 39.48
C GLY A 278 2.24 -2.58 39.33
N LYS A 279 1.38 -2.04 38.46
CA LYS A 279 0.49 -2.87 37.63
C LYS A 279 1.39 -3.75 36.75
N GLU A 280 1.73 -4.95 37.23
CA GLU A 280 2.26 -6.02 36.39
C GLU A 280 1.22 -6.31 35.30
N ASP A 281 1.62 -6.13 34.04
CA ASP A 281 0.91 -6.63 32.87
C ASP A 281 0.54 -8.10 33.12
N ASN A 282 -0.76 -8.40 33.26
CA ASN A 282 -1.24 -9.76 33.44
C ASN A 282 -0.78 -10.61 32.22
N PRO A 283 0.08 -11.63 32.40
CA PRO A 283 0.69 -12.36 31.27
C PRO A 283 -0.29 -13.27 30.53
N TYR A 284 -1.53 -13.38 31.00
CA TYR A 284 -2.62 -14.17 30.41
C TYR A 284 -3.76 -13.26 29.95
N ALA A 285 -3.51 -12.37 28.98
CA ALA A 285 -4.59 -11.70 28.28
C ALA A 285 -5.34 -12.74 27.43
N THR A 286 -6.56 -13.12 27.83
CA THR A 286 -7.42 -14.01 27.06
C THR A 286 -7.84 -13.31 25.77
N LEU A 287 -7.43 -13.85 24.61
CA LEU A 287 -7.91 -13.39 23.31
C LEU A 287 -9.25 -14.04 23.01
N GLU A 288 -10.21 -13.25 22.57
CA GLU A 288 -11.42 -13.77 21.96
C GLU A 288 -11.24 -13.90 20.45
N ALA A 289 -11.70 -15.03 19.92
CA ALA A 289 -11.66 -15.36 18.51
C ALA A 289 -13.05 -15.21 17.88
N TYR A 290 -13.14 -14.40 16.83
CA TYR A 290 -14.37 -14.11 16.10
C TYR A 290 -14.23 -14.56 14.64
N VAL A 291 -15.00 -15.58 14.25
CA VAL A 291 -15.06 -16.01 12.83
C VAL A 291 -15.79 -14.95 12.03
N LEU A 292 -15.05 -14.20 11.22
CA LEU A 292 -15.58 -13.12 10.37
C LEU A 292 -16.22 -13.66 9.10
N THR A 293 -15.60 -14.66 8.48
CA THR A 293 -16.09 -15.31 7.26
C THR A 293 -15.74 -16.79 7.29
N SER A 294 -16.67 -17.67 6.93
CA SER A 294 -16.41 -19.09 6.72
C SER A 294 -16.99 -19.55 5.38
N SER A 295 -16.31 -20.46 4.69
CA SER A 295 -16.82 -21.12 3.46
C SER A 295 -18.05 -22.00 3.69
N ASN A 296 -18.30 -22.42 4.94
CA ASN A 296 -19.37 -23.33 5.32
C ASN A 296 -20.67 -22.63 5.76
N ASP A 297 -20.66 -21.29 5.85
CA ASP A 297 -21.85 -20.53 6.20
C ASP A 297 -22.91 -20.62 5.09
N GLN A 298 -24.18 -20.81 5.47
CA GLN A 298 -25.32 -20.90 4.55
C GLN A 298 -25.80 -19.56 4.00
N ASP A 299 -25.09 -18.47 4.30
CA ASP A 299 -25.45 -17.11 3.89
C ASP A 299 -25.31 -16.93 2.36
N PRO A 300 -26.31 -16.37 1.65
CA PRO A 300 -26.21 -16.07 0.22
C PRO A 300 -24.97 -15.24 -0.18
N ASP A 301 -24.44 -14.38 0.70
CA ASP A 301 -23.26 -13.56 0.42
C ASP A 301 -21.93 -14.36 0.49
N VAL A 302 -21.93 -15.51 1.18
CA VAL A 302 -20.80 -16.44 1.29
C VAL A 302 -20.56 -17.26 0.01
N ARG A 303 -21.54 -17.28 -0.91
CA ARG A 303 -21.32 -17.83 -2.28
C ARG A 303 -20.19 -17.11 -3.02
N PHE A 304 -19.89 -15.86 -2.66
CA PHE A 304 -18.73 -15.15 -3.18
C PHE A 304 -17.42 -15.72 -2.64
N SER A 305 -17.29 -15.90 -1.32
CA SER A 305 -16.10 -16.45 -0.67
C SER A 305 -15.73 -17.84 -1.21
N ARG A 306 -16.74 -18.68 -1.50
CA ARG A 306 -16.51 -20.00 -2.10
C ARG A 306 -16.05 -19.95 -3.57
N ARG A 307 -16.42 -18.90 -4.32
CA ARG A 307 -15.96 -18.68 -5.71
C ARG A 307 -14.62 -17.94 -5.79
N ALA A 308 -14.36 -17.03 -4.87
CA ALA A 308 -13.15 -16.23 -4.81
C ALA A 308 -11.96 -17.02 -4.26
N GLY A 309 -12.23 -18.07 -3.47
CA GLY A 309 -11.21 -18.85 -2.77
C GLY A 309 -10.79 -18.17 -1.44
N PRO A 310 -9.78 -18.72 -0.76
CA PRO A 310 -9.28 -18.13 0.48
C PRO A 310 -8.63 -16.76 0.25
N ALA A 311 -8.66 -15.92 1.28
CA ALA A 311 -7.94 -14.65 1.27
C ALA A 311 -6.42 -14.92 1.36
N MET A 312 -5.68 -14.41 0.39
CA MET A 312 -4.23 -14.59 0.29
C MET A 312 -3.45 -13.42 0.91
N ARG A 313 -4.12 -12.30 1.17
CA ARG A 313 -3.58 -11.18 1.96
C ARG A 313 -4.72 -10.46 2.67
N LEU A 314 -4.45 -10.03 3.90
CA LEU A 314 -5.34 -9.22 4.72
C LEU A 314 -4.67 -7.89 5.00
N THR A 315 -5.47 -6.83 5.09
CA THR A 315 -4.97 -5.50 5.48
C THR A 315 -6.02 -4.78 6.29
N PHE A 316 -5.66 -4.38 7.51
CA PHE A 316 -6.50 -3.48 8.29
C PHE A 316 -6.45 -2.06 7.71
N ASN A 317 -7.60 -1.40 7.76
CA ASN A 317 -7.87 -0.07 7.23
C ASN A 317 -8.74 0.71 8.25
N ASP A 318 -8.82 2.04 8.09
CA ASP A 318 -9.69 2.94 8.87
C ASP A 318 -9.43 2.74 10.36
N ARG A 319 -8.16 2.87 10.76
CA ARG A 319 -7.71 2.68 12.15
C ARG A 319 -8.11 1.31 12.72
N GLY A 320 -8.05 0.27 11.88
CA GLY A 320 -8.42 -1.09 12.25
C GLY A 320 -9.93 -1.36 12.30
N PHE A 321 -10.80 -0.40 11.96
CA PHE A 321 -12.25 -0.60 11.91
C PHE A 321 -12.72 -1.22 10.57
N GLN A 322 -11.81 -1.49 9.64
CA GLN A 322 -12.12 -2.20 8.41
C GLN A 322 -11.05 -3.24 8.11
N LEU A 323 -11.48 -4.39 7.60
CA LEU A 323 -10.58 -5.43 7.09
C LEU A 323 -10.75 -5.57 5.58
N LEU A 324 -9.65 -5.51 4.86
CA LEU A 324 -9.58 -5.67 3.40
C LEU A 324 -9.12 -7.09 3.07
N TYR A 325 -9.81 -7.71 2.10
CA TYR A 325 -9.57 -9.08 1.66
C TYR A 325 -8.99 -9.07 0.25
N HIS A 326 -7.78 -9.61 0.09
CA HIS A 326 -7.16 -9.81 -1.21
C HIS A 326 -7.21 -11.28 -1.61
N TYR A 327 -7.80 -11.57 -2.76
CA TYR A 327 -7.82 -12.93 -3.31
C TYR A 327 -6.70 -13.12 -4.32
N ARG A 328 -6.45 -14.38 -4.70
CA ARG A 328 -5.42 -14.76 -5.66
C ARG A 328 -5.56 -13.96 -6.97
N ALA A 329 -4.43 -13.55 -7.55
CA ALA A 329 -4.35 -12.82 -8.82
C ALA A 329 -5.08 -11.46 -8.84
N GLN A 330 -5.35 -10.85 -7.69
CA GLN A 330 -5.97 -9.52 -7.63
C GLN A 330 -4.94 -8.42 -7.31
N THR A 331 -4.91 -7.40 -8.16
CA THR A 331 -4.09 -6.18 -8.00
C THR A 331 -4.57 -5.31 -6.82
N ILE A 332 -5.89 -5.20 -6.63
CA ILE A 332 -6.52 -4.46 -5.52
C ILE A 332 -7.35 -5.46 -4.69
N TYR A 333 -7.63 -5.15 -3.42
CA TYR A 333 -8.49 -5.98 -2.57
C TYR A 333 -9.83 -6.29 -3.26
N GLY A 334 -10.33 -7.52 -3.14
CA GLY A 334 -11.57 -7.96 -3.77
C GLY A 334 -12.82 -7.79 -2.91
N ALA A 335 -12.66 -7.65 -1.60
CA ALA A 335 -13.75 -7.40 -0.67
C ALA A 335 -13.27 -6.65 0.58
N PHE A 336 -14.20 -6.10 1.35
CA PHE A 336 -13.94 -5.42 2.61
C PHE A 336 -15.09 -5.64 3.60
N GLN A 337 -14.78 -5.59 4.89
CA GLN A 337 -15.77 -5.75 5.96
C GLN A 337 -15.54 -4.67 7.02
N ARG A 338 -16.60 -4.02 7.48
CA ARG A 338 -16.52 -3.04 8.58
C ARG A 338 -16.65 -3.76 9.91
N LEU A 339 -15.79 -3.40 10.85
CA LEU A 339 -15.65 -4.00 12.17
C LEU A 339 -16.15 -3.05 13.28
N ASP A 340 -16.94 -2.03 12.92
CA ASP A 340 -17.48 -1.01 13.85
C ASP A 340 -18.36 -1.61 14.97
N ARG A 341 -18.84 -2.84 14.78
CA ARG A 341 -19.58 -3.64 15.77
C ARG A 341 -19.02 -5.05 15.73
N LEU A 342 -18.08 -5.35 16.62
CA LEU A 342 -17.77 -6.75 16.89
C LEU A 342 -19.03 -7.36 17.53
N PRO A 343 -19.51 -8.50 17.03
CA PRO A 343 -20.74 -9.08 17.55
C PRO A 343 -20.54 -9.45 19.02
N SER A 344 -21.47 -9.03 19.87
CA SER A 344 -21.60 -9.49 21.26
C SER A 344 -23.08 -9.37 21.59
N PRO A 345 -23.89 -10.42 21.85
CA PRO A 345 -23.69 -11.84 22.18
C PRO A 345 -24.18 -12.82 21.06
N PRO A 346 -24.38 -14.14 21.30
CA PRO A 346 -24.94 -15.06 20.31
C PRO A 346 -26.29 -14.57 19.75
N GLY A 347 -26.35 -14.30 18.45
CA GLY A 347 -27.57 -13.87 17.76
C GLY A 347 -27.47 -12.52 17.03
N GLU A 348 -26.40 -11.74 17.26
CA GLU A 348 -26.15 -10.55 16.44
C GLU A 348 -25.67 -10.91 15.03
N PRO A 349 -26.12 -10.17 13.99
CA PRO A 349 -25.68 -10.42 12.63
C PRO A 349 -24.19 -10.13 12.49
N ARG A 350 -23.44 -11.10 11.93
CA ARG A 350 -22.03 -10.93 11.61
C ARG A 350 -21.83 -9.72 10.69
N PRO A 351 -20.72 -8.98 10.82
CA PRO A 351 -20.47 -7.84 9.95
C PRO A 351 -20.48 -8.27 8.47
N HIS A 352 -21.10 -7.48 7.60
CA HIS A 352 -21.32 -7.84 6.20
C HIS A 352 -20.05 -7.68 5.35
N VAL A 353 -19.76 -8.66 4.48
CA VAL A 353 -18.66 -8.61 3.52
C VAL A 353 -19.11 -7.93 2.23
N ASN A 354 -18.53 -6.77 1.95
CA ASN A 354 -18.86 -5.96 0.77
C ASN A 354 -17.85 -6.22 -0.35
N ARG A 355 -18.34 -6.46 -1.57
CA ARG A 355 -17.46 -6.69 -2.72
C ARG A 355 -16.78 -5.41 -3.18
N ASN A 356 -15.54 -5.54 -3.65
CA ASN A 356 -14.85 -4.46 -4.34
C ASN A 356 -15.26 -4.35 -5.80
N ALA A 357 -16.47 -3.86 -6.07
CA ALA A 357 -16.94 -3.65 -7.42
C ALA A 357 -17.91 -2.46 -7.50
N CYS A 358 -17.61 -1.50 -8.37
CA CYS A 358 -18.44 -0.32 -8.62
C CYS A 358 -18.61 -0.12 -10.13
N ASN A 359 -19.82 0.24 -10.58
CA ASN A 359 -20.05 0.57 -11.99
C ASN A 359 -19.71 2.04 -12.22
N VAL A 360 -18.77 2.31 -13.12
CA VAL A 360 -18.31 3.66 -13.47
C VAL A 360 -18.51 3.87 -14.96
N GLN A 361 -19.00 5.06 -15.34
CA GLN A 361 -19.10 5.45 -16.73
C GLN A 361 -17.70 5.67 -17.31
N PHE A 362 -17.29 4.81 -18.25
CA PHE A 362 -15.97 4.88 -18.89
C PHE A 362 -15.95 5.79 -20.12
N SER A 363 -17.01 5.71 -20.93
CA SER A 363 -17.26 6.59 -22.06
C SER A 363 -18.78 6.84 -22.17
N PRO A 364 -19.28 7.75 -23.02
CA PRO A 364 -20.72 7.98 -23.16
C PRO A 364 -21.58 6.73 -23.44
N PHE A 365 -20.97 5.66 -23.96
CA PHE A 365 -21.66 4.43 -24.36
C PHE A 365 -21.18 3.18 -23.61
N LEU A 366 -20.23 3.29 -22.69
CA LEU A 366 -19.64 2.15 -21.99
C LEU A 366 -19.52 2.42 -20.48
N SER A 367 -20.14 1.57 -19.67
CA SER A 367 -19.90 1.49 -18.24
C SER A 367 -19.08 0.24 -17.92
N LEU A 368 -18.05 0.40 -17.09
CA LEU A 368 -17.20 -0.69 -16.66
C LEU A 368 -17.36 -0.94 -15.16
N GLN A 369 -17.14 -2.19 -14.76
CA GLN A 369 -17.12 -2.56 -13.35
C GLN A 369 -15.68 -2.44 -12.84
N PHE A 370 -15.41 -1.39 -12.06
CA PHE A 370 -14.12 -1.11 -11.47
C PHE A 370 -13.98 -1.76 -10.09
N SER A 371 -12.80 -2.31 -9.83
CA SER A 371 -12.28 -2.45 -8.47
C SER A 371 -11.52 -1.18 -8.12
N ILE A 372 -11.82 -0.61 -6.96
CA ILE A 372 -11.32 0.70 -6.51
C ILE A 372 -10.46 0.49 -5.27
N GLY A 373 -9.26 1.06 -5.30
CA GLY A 373 -8.30 1.03 -4.21
C GLY A 373 -8.70 1.91 -3.03
N ILE A 374 -7.83 1.97 -2.03
CA ILE A 374 -7.96 2.99 -0.98
C ILE A 374 -7.54 4.34 -1.59
N PRO A 375 -8.28 5.43 -1.30
CA PRO A 375 -7.86 6.75 -1.74
C PRO A 375 -6.42 7.07 -1.32
N PHE A 376 -5.69 7.70 -2.22
CA PHE A 376 -4.31 8.12 -1.97
C PHE A 376 -4.17 9.64 -1.84
N PHE A 377 -5.23 10.39 -2.20
CA PHE A 377 -5.28 11.84 -2.09
C PHE A 377 -6.71 12.28 -1.83
N GLY A 378 -6.87 13.42 -1.18
CA GLY A 378 -8.18 14.04 -0.98
C GLY A 378 -8.07 15.49 -0.56
N THR A 379 -9.16 16.21 -0.73
CA THR A 379 -9.30 17.61 -0.31
C THR A 379 -10.50 17.73 0.61
N HIS A 380 -10.41 18.71 1.50
CA HIS A 380 -11.49 19.06 2.39
C HIS A 380 -11.63 20.57 2.43
N LYS A 381 -12.76 21.09 1.93
CA LYS A 381 -13.03 22.52 1.85
C LYS A 381 -14.34 22.84 2.56
N LEU A 382 -14.37 23.96 3.28
CA LEU A 382 -15.63 24.51 3.76
C LEU A 382 -16.40 25.05 2.55
N GLY A 383 -17.61 24.54 2.34
CA GLY A 383 -18.49 24.97 1.25
C GLY A 383 -18.89 26.43 1.39
N ASP A 384 -19.37 27.01 0.29
CA ASP A 384 -19.73 28.42 0.19
C ASP A 384 -20.73 28.83 1.29
N ILE A 385 -20.39 29.86 2.06
CA ILE A 385 -21.14 30.37 3.22
C ILE A 385 -22.60 30.69 2.85
N ASN A 386 -22.84 30.99 1.57
CA ASN A 386 -24.15 31.36 1.04
C ASN A 386 -25.13 30.19 0.85
N GLN A 387 -24.68 28.92 0.88
CA GLN A 387 -25.53 27.72 0.72
C GLN A 387 -25.59 26.82 1.97
N GLY A 388 -25.05 27.32 3.09
CA GLY A 388 -24.94 26.62 4.38
C GLY A 388 -23.55 26.02 4.59
N GLU A 389 -23.10 26.01 5.85
CA GLU A 389 -21.80 25.45 6.28
C GLU A 389 -21.74 23.93 6.03
N ARG A 390 -21.42 23.54 4.80
CA ARG A 390 -21.26 22.14 4.42
C ARG A 390 -19.82 21.89 4.04
N CYS A 391 -19.20 20.94 4.71
CA CYS A 391 -17.87 20.45 4.39
C CYS A 391 -17.92 19.63 3.08
N HIS A 392 -17.18 20.05 2.05
CA HIS A 392 -17.03 19.33 0.78
C HIS A 392 -15.75 18.50 0.80
N TRP A 393 -15.93 17.19 0.67
CA TRP A 393 -14.86 16.20 0.67
C TRP A 393 -14.73 15.64 -0.72
N GLN A 394 -13.49 15.56 -1.20
CA GLN A 394 -13.18 14.90 -2.46
C GLN A 394 -12.03 13.93 -2.24
N TYR A 395 -12.07 12.79 -2.93
CA TYR A 395 -11.06 11.76 -2.84
C TYR A 395 -10.65 11.30 -4.23
N LEU A 396 -9.36 11.03 -4.41
CA LEU A 396 -8.82 10.34 -5.58
C LEU A 396 -8.34 8.94 -5.18
N ALA A 397 -8.74 7.95 -5.97
CA ALA A 397 -8.34 6.56 -5.79
C ALA A 397 -7.89 5.93 -7.12
N PHE A 398 -6.99 4.96 -7.03
CA PHE A 398 -6.63 4.11 -8.16
C PHE A 398 -7.76 3.09 -8.40
N GLY A 399 -8.16 2.91 -9.66
CA GLY A 399 -9.16 1.92 -10.06
C GLY A 399 -8.69 1.09 -11.24
N ILE A 400 -9.06 -0.19 -11.25
CA ILE A 400 -8.82 -1.10 -12.37
C ILE A 400 -10.13 -1.72 -12.83
N ALA A 401 -10.30 -1.86 -14.14
CA ALA A 401 -11.42 -2.57 -14.72
C ALA A 401 -10.97 -3.47 -15.88
N THR A 402 -11.70 -4.56 -16.08
CA THR A 402 -11.56 -5.44 -17.22
C THR A 402 -12.84 -5.41 -18.04
N HIS A 403 -12.73 -5.14 -19.34
CA HIS A 403 -13.87 -5.21 -20.22
C HIS A 403 -14.41 -6.65 -20.30
N ARG A 404 -15.70 -6.83 -20.05
CA ARG A 404 -16.29 -8.17 -19.86
C ARG A 404 -16.20 -9.06 -21.10
N VAL A 405 -16.31 -8.47 -22.28
CA VAL A 405 -16.37 -9.19 -23.56
C VAL A 405 -14.97 -9.32 -24.17
N GLU A 406 -14.30 -8.20 -24.42
CA GLU A 406 -13.01 -8.17 -25.14
C GLU A 406 -11.79 -8.40 -24.24
N LYS A 407 -11.98 -8.43 -22.91
CA LYS A 407 -10.97 -8.77 -21.91
C LYS A 407 -9.75 -7.83 -21.85
N TRP A 408 -9.78 -6.68 -22.51
CA TRP A 408 -8.77 -5.65 -22.25
C TRP A 408 -8.96 -5.04 -20.86
N THR A 409 -7.86 -4.56 -20.29
CA THR A 409 -7.80 -3.98 -18.96
C THR A 409 -7.46 -2.50 -19.05
N VAL A 410 -7.98 -1.72 -18.11
CA VAL A 410 -7.69 -0.30 -18.00
C VAL A 410 -7.50 0.04 -16.53
N ALA A 411 -6.53 0.92 -16.27
CA ALA A 411 -6.35 1.54 -14.97
C ALA A 411 -6.66 3.03 -15.08
N CYS A 412 -7.38 3.55 -14.09
CA CYS A 412 -7.83 4.94 -14.04
C CYS A 412 -7.60 5.52 -12.65
N LEU A 413 -7.54 6.86 -12.60
CA LEU A 413 -7.71 7.61 -11.37
C LEU A 413 -9.16 8.06 -11.29
N LEU A 414 -9.80 7.71 -10.18
CA LEU A 414 -11.22 7.89 -9.95
C LEU A 414 -11.43 8.92 -8.84
N LYS A 415 -12.37 9.84 -9.04
CA LYS A 415 -12.83 10.79 -8.04
C LYS A 415 -14.14 10.33 -7.41
N SER A 416 -14.26 10.53 -6.11
CA SER A 416 -15.54 10.53 -5.41
C SER A 416 -15.65 11.75 -4.51
N GLU A 417 -16.87 12.21 -4.27
CA GLU A 417 -17.11 13.40 -3.45
C GLU A 417 -18.33 13.27 -2.54
N SER A 418 -18.32 14.04 -1.46
CA SER A 418 -19.38 14.04 -0.45
C SER A 418 -19.53 15.42 0.19
N PHE A 419 -20.77 15.79 0.49
CA PHE A 419 -21.11 17.00 1.22
C PHE A 419 -21.61 16.59 2.61
N THR A 420 -20.87 16.99 3.64
CA THR A 420 -21.18 16.67 5.04
C THR A 420 -21.59 17.93 5.80
N GLY A 421 -22.37 17.77 6.87
CA GLY A 421 -22.84 18.88 7.69
C GLY A 421 -21.73 19.53 8.54
N PRO A 422 -22.04 20.60 9.29
CA PRO A 422 -21.05 21.45 9.98
C PRO A 422 -20.31 20.76 11.13
N ARG A 423 -20.76 19.58 11.58
CA ARG A 423 -20.10 18.76 12.61
C ARG A 423 -18.99 17.85 12.04
N CYS A 424 -18.28 18.32 11.02
CA CYS A 424 -17.16 17.57 10.47
C CYS A 424 -15.90 17.83 11.33
N THR A 425 -15.12 16.79 11.66
CA THR A 425 -13.90 16.95 12.47
C THR A 425 -12.74 17.59 11.70
N HIS A 426 -12.96 18.00 10.44
CA HIS A 426 -11.98 18.56 9.51
C HIS A 426 -10.69 17.76 9.27
N VAL A 427 -10.57 16.54 9.81
CA VAL A 427 -9.41 15.66 9.62
C VAL A 427 -9.63 14.76 8.41
N LEU A 428 -8.84 14.98 7.35
CA LEU A 428 -8.85 14.13 6.16
C LEU A 428 -8.46 12.70 6.52
N ASN A 429 -9.34 11.73 6.27
CA ASN A 429 -9.04 10.32 6.47
C ASN A 429 -9.17 9.58 5.14
N LEU A 430 -8.03 9.33 4.51
CA LEU A 430 -7.94 8.64 3.21
C LEU A 430 -8.40 7.18 3.31
N ASP A 431 -8.21 6.53 4.46
CA ASP A 431 -8.63 5.15 4.67
C ASP A 431 -10.16 4.98 4.65
N ARG A 432 -10.91 6.04 4.97
CA ARG A 432 -12.38 6.02 5.03
C ARG A 432 -13.07 6.07 3.66
N GLY A 433 -12.38 6.39 2.58
CA GLY A 433 -13.05 6.89 1.37
C GLY A 433 -13.71 5.86 0.46
N ARG A 434 -13.62 4.55 0.73
CA ARG A 434 -14.41 3.55 -0.03
C ARG A 434 -15.89 3.45 0.39
N ARG A 435 -16.39 4.42 1.18
CA ARG A 435 -17.80 4.53 1.59
C ARG A 435 -18.72 5.08 0.50
N PHE A 436 -18.16 5.61 -0.58
CA PHE A 436 -18.93 6.27 -1.62
C PHE A 436 -19.21 5.32 -2.79
N ASP A 437 -20.44 5.36 -3.27
CA ASP A 437 -20.90 4.50 -4.37
C ASP A 437 -20.76 5.18 -5.74
N SER A 438 -20.61 6.51 -5.77
CA SER A 438 -20.48 7.30 -6.99
C SER A 438 -19.02 7.64 -7.25
N TRP A 439 -18.52 7.23 -8.42
CA TRP A 439 -17.16 7.49 -8.86
C TRP A 439 -17.15 7.99 -10.30
N GLN A 440 -16.23 8.91 -10.58
CA GLN A 440 -16.00 9.51 -11.90
C GLN A 440 -14.54 9.29 -12.31
N ILE A 441 -14.29 9.07 -13.60
CA ILE A 441 -12.92 8.99 -14.14
C ILE A 441 -12.36 10.40 -14.28
N MET A 442 -11.22 10.66 -13.64
CA MET A 442 -10.48 11.92 -13.78
C MET A 442 -9.29 11.77 -14.73
N ALA A 443 -8.66 10.59 -14.73
CA ALA A 443 -7.56 10.29 -15.64
C ALA A 443 -7.50 8.80 -15.96
N GLN A 444 -7.01 8.48 -17.16
CA GLN A 444 -6.58 7.14 -17.56
C GLN A 444 -5.08 7.03 -17.34
N LEU A 445 -4.64 5.87 -16.86
CA LEU A 445 -3.23 5.52 -16.75
C LEU A 445 -2.81 4.87 -18.07
N GLY A 446 -2.39 5.72 -19.01
CA GLY A 446 -1.96 5.32 -20.35
C GLY A 446 -0.85 4.28 -20.29
N GLY A 447 -0.78 3.41 -21.30
CA GLY A 447 0.24 2.36 -21.39
C GLY A 447 0.15 1.24 -20.36
N PHE A 448 -0.79 1.28 -19.41
CA PHE A 448 -1.02 0.21 -18.44
C PHE A 448 -1.33 -1.11 -19.15
N ARG A 449 -0.65 -2.18 -18.72
CA ARG A 449 -0.91 -3.54 -19.17
C ARG A 449 -0.95 -4.45 -17.96
N GLU A 450 -2.10 -5.07 -17.75
CA GLU A 450 -2.19 -6.12 -16.74
C GLU A 450 -1.64 -7.43 -17.31
N VAL A 451 -0.67 -8.02 -16.60
CA VAL A 451 -0.25 -9.39 -16.82
C VAL A 451 -0.86 -10.21 -15.70
N THR A 452 -1.62 -11.25 -16.05
CA THR A 452 -2.21 -12.15 -15.06
C THR A 452 -1.10 -12.91 -14.33
N THR A 453 -0.73 -12.43 -13.14
CA THR A 453 0.18 -13.15 -12.24
C THR A 453 -0.63 -13.87 -11.16
N SER A 454 -0.05 -14.91 -10.54
CA SER A 454 -0.69 -15.56 -9.39
C SER A 454 -0.86 -14.65 -8.17
N HIS A 455 -0.07 -13.58 -8.08
CA HIS A 455 0.05 -12.72 -6.90
C HIS A 455 -0.62 -11.34 -7.05
N GLY A 456 -1.14 -11.02 -8.23
CA GLY A 456 -1.57 -9.66 -8.56
C GLY A 456 -0.36 -8.75 -8.85
N SER A 457 -0.64 -7.49 -9.18
CA SER A 457 0.39 -6.47 -9.42
C SER A 457 0.47 -5.54 -8.20
N PRO A 458 1.62 -5.42 -7.50
CA PRO A 458 1.75 -4.46 -6.41
C PRO A 458 1.52 -3.03 -6.89
N VAL A 459 0.68 -2.29 -6.16
CA VAL A 459 0.38 -0.88 -6.43
C VAL A 459 0.87 -0.04 -5.24
N ALA A 460 1.56 1.05 -5.53
CA ALA A 460 2.00 2.01 -4.53
C ALA A 460 1.69 3.44 -4.99
N THR A 461 1.46 4.32 -4.02
CA THR A 461 1.24 5.75 -4.25
C THR A 461 2.14 6.54 -3.31
N SER A 462 2.73 7.63 -3.79
CA SER A 462 3.58 8.47 -2.96
C SER A 462 2.76 9.23 -1.91
N ARG A 463 3.44 9.73 -0.86
CA ARG A 463 2.79 10.36 0.31
C ARG A 463 1.90 11.55 -0.06
N ARG A 464 2.33 12.38 -1.02
CA ARG A 464 1.55 13.52 -1.53
C ARG A 464 0.66 13.15 -2.71
N GLY A 465 0.63 11.88 -3.13
CA GLY A 465 -0.17 11.40 -4.25
C GLY A 465 0.31 11.89 -5.62
N THR A 466 1.56 12.38 -5.74
CA THR A 466 2.11 12.89 -7.00
C THR A 466 2.71 11.80 -7.89
N ARG A 467 2.81 10.58 -7.37
CA ARG A 467 3.25 9.38 -8.09
C ARG A 467 2.30 8.22 -7.82
N VAL A 468 2.02 7.45 -8.86
CA VAL A 468 1.39 6.14 -8.77
C VAL A 468 2.33 5.14 -9.45
N ALA A 469 2.67 4.06 -8.78
CA ALA A 469 3.51 2.99 -9.31
C ALA A 469 2.76 1.66 -9.31
N VAL A 470 2.87 0.92 -10.41
CA VAL A 470 2.33 -0.44 -10.53
C VAL A 470 3.42 -1.36 -11.06
N ALA A 471 3.73 -2.40 -10.30
CA ALA A 471 4.68 -3.42 -10.70
C ALA A 471 3.95 -4.61 -11.32
N THR A 472 4.16 -4.82 -12.61
CA THR A 472 3.63 -5.96 -13.36
C THR A 472 4.77 -6.91 -13.70
N TRP A 473 4.93 -7.97 -12.91
CA TRP A 473 6.02 -8.94 -13.04
C TRP A 473 7.41 -8.28 -12.93
N LYS A 474 8.13 -8.09 -14.07
CA LYS A 474 9.45 -7.45 -14.17
C LYS A 474 9.37 -6.04 -14.76
N THR A 475 8.18 -5.51 -14.97
CA THR A 475 8.00 -4.16 -15.52
C THR A 475 7.36 -3.28 -14.46
N LEU A 476 7.97 -2.13 -14.20
CA LEU A 476 7.46 -1.11 -13.29
C LEU A 476 6.95 0.07 -14.10
N TYR A 477 5.66 0.36 -13.96
CA TYR A 477 5.01 1.54 -14.53
C TYR A 477 4.90 2.60 -13.45
N ILE A 478 5.31 3.83 -13.74
CA ILE A 478 5.18 4.94 -12.79
C ILE A 478 4.59 6.14 -13.52
N TRP A 479 3.47 6.64 -13.02
CA TRP A 479 2.82 7.84 -13.53
C TRP A 479 3.07 9.00 -12.58
N ALA A 480 3.46 10.14 -13.16
CA ALA A 480 3.46 11.42 -12.46
C ALA A 480 2.13 12.12 -12.68
N LEU A 481 1.70 12.85 -11.64
CA LEU A 481 0.47 13.62 -11.65
C LEU A 481 0.54 14.78 -10.68
N ASN A 482 -0.24 15.82 -10.96
CA ASN A 482 -0.69 16.80 -10.00
C ASN A 482 -2.10 16.40 -9.52
N PRO A 483 -2.25 15.85 -8.30
CA PRO A 483 -3.54 15.37 -7.81
C PRO A 483 -4.52 16.52 -7.52
N SER A 484 -4.03 17.71 -7.17
CA SER A 484 -4.87 18.89 -6.94
C SER A 484 -5.55 19.39 -8.21
N GLU A 485 -4.87 19.29 -9.36
CA GLU A 485 -5.45 19.69 -10.64
C GLU A 485 -6.42 18.62 -11.16
N LEU A 486 -6.11 17.33 -10.94
CA LEU A 486 -7.01 16.24 -11.34
C LEU A 486 -8.30 16.20 -10.53
N ILE A 487 -8.25 16.46 -9.21
CA ILE A 487 -9.45 16.41 -8.36
C ILE A 487 -10.45 17.54 -8.70
N GLU A 488 -9.93 18.65 -9.22
CA GLU A 488 -10.70 19.80 -9.70
C GLU A 488 -11.00 19.73 -11.21
N ASP A 489 -10.94 18.54 -11.82
CA ASP A 489 -11.33 18.32 -13.22
C ASP A 489 -10.54 19.16 -14.24
N ASN A 490 -9.28 19.49 -13.90
CA ASN A 490 -8.37 20.24 -14.76
C ASN A 490 -8.95 21.57 -15.29
N ILE A 491 -9.81 22.24 -14.50
CA ILE A 491 -10.48 23.50 -14.88
C ILE A 491 -9.52 24.61 -15.32
N ASN A 492 -8.29 24.60 -14.81
CA ASN A 492 -7.26 25.61 -15.10
C ASN A 492 -6.43 25.28 -16.35
N GLY A 493 -6.70 24.15 -17.02
CA GLY A 493 -5.93 23.72 -18.19
C GLY A 493 -4.47 23.34 -17.86
N PHE A 494 -4.19 22.84 -16.66
CA PHE A 494 -2.86 22.37 -16.27
C PHE A 494 -2.37 21.24 -17.18
N TYR A 495 -3.25 20.27 -17.48
CA TYR A 495 -3.02 19.27 -18.52
C TYR A 495 -3.57 19.80 -19.86
N PRO A 496 -2.74 19.86 -20.91
CA PRO A 496 -3.18 20.36 -22.22
C PRO A 496 -4.04 19.33 -22.94
N SER A 497 -4.79 19.77 -23.95
CA SER A 497 -5.67 18.89 -24.75
C SER A 497 -4.92 17.79 -25.52
N SER A 498 -3.61 17.96 -25.74
CA SER A 498 -2.74 16.91 -26.30
C SER A 498 -2.54 15.71 -25.34
N TRP A 499 -3.01 15.83 -24.10
CA TRP A 499 -3.07 14.75 -23.11
C TRP A 499 -4.47 14.19 -22.93
N GLU A 500 -5.46 14.57 -23.74
CA GLU A 500 -6.79 13.95 -23.68
C GLU A 500 -6.80 12.63 -24.45
N SER A 501 -7.39 11.61 -23.84
CA SER A 501 -7.64 10.32 -24.47
C SER A 501 -8.82 10.41 -25.45
N SER A 502 -9.05 9.35 -26.22
CA SER A 502 -10.22 9.23 -27.09
C SER A 502 -11.56 9.26 -26.34
N THR A 503 -11.57 9.10 -25.02
CA THR A 503 -12.78 9.22 -24.19
C THR A 503 -12.97 10.62 -23.62
N GLY A 504 -12.06 11.56 -23.89
CA GLY A 504 -12.05 12.91 -23.32
C GLY A 504 -11.52 12.98 -21.88
N ALA A 505 -10.95 11.90 -21.34
CA ALA A 505 -10.30 11.90 -20.03
C ALA A 505 -8.81 12.19 -20.19
N ILE A 506 -8.17 12.76 -19.17
CA ILE A 506 -6.71 12.99 -19.19
C ILE A 506 -5.99 11.64 -19.23
N GLU A 507 -5.07 11.45 -20.18
CA GLU A 507 -4.22 10.28 -20.31
C GLU A 507 -2.84 10.57 -19.73
N LEU A 508 -2.59 10.06 -18.52
CA LEU A 508 -1.28 10.16 -17.90
C LEU A 508 -0.33 9.15 -18.56
N ARG A 509 0.88 9.62 -18.88
CA ARG A 509 1.89 8.81 -19.55
C ARG A 509 2.88 8.24 -18.53
N PRO A 510 3.16 6.94 -18.54
CA PRO A 510 4.08 6.33 -17.58
C PRO A 510 5.54 6.48 -18.03
N VAL A 511 6.45 6.56 -17.06
CA VAL A 511 7.78 6.00 -17.23
C VAL A 511 7.70 4.48 -17.04
N ILE A 512 8.31 3.73 -17.95
CA ILE A 512 8.32 2.26 -17.93
C ILE A 512 9.75 1.80 -17.68
N LEU A 513 9.97 1.15 -16.55
CA LEU A 513 11.27 0.62 -16.15
C LEU A 513 11.27 -0.91 -16.24
N GLN A 514 12.27 -1.47 -16.90
CA GLN A 514 12.50 -2.90 -16.94
C GLN A 514 13.40 -3.31 -15.77
N LEU A 515 12.86 -4.13 -14.87
CA LEU A 515 13.55 -4.64 -13.70
C LEU A 515 14.17 -6.01 -14.00
N GLU A 516 15.26 -6.33 -13.33
CA GLU A 516 15.86 -7.66 -13.43
C GLU A 516 15.19 -8.70 -12.53
N ALA A 517 14.31 -8.22 -11.63
CA ALA A 517 13.68 -8.95 -10.53
C ALA A 517 12.15 -8.81 -10.59
N VAL A 518 11.44 -9.80 -10.02
CA VAL A 518 9.98 -9.76 -9.85
C VAL A 518 9.64 -9.08 -8.53
N CYS A 519 8.79 -8.06 -8.57
CA CYS A 519 8.34 -7.35 -7.38
C CYS A 519 7.15 -8.05 -6.72
N SER A 520 7.26 -8.32 -5.42
CA SER A 520 6.19 -8.90 -4.60
C SER A 520 5.51 -7.86 -3.71
N GLN A 521 6.26 -6.88 -3.22
CA GLN A 521 5.75 -5.76 -2.42
C GLN A 521 6.42 -4.47 -2.88
N LEU A 522 5.71 -3.34 -2.77
CA LEU A 522 6.11 -2.05 -3.32
C LEU A 522 5.61 -0.92 -2.41
N CYS A 523 6.46 0.04 -2.09
CA CYS A 523 6.05 1.28 -1.42
C CYS A 523 6.95 2.44 -1.84
N PHE A 524 6.41 3.65 -1.77
CA PHE A 524 7.23 4.86 -1.80
C PHE A 524 7.80 5.13 -0.41
N THR A 525 8.92 5.84 -0.37
CA THR A 525 9.45 6.42 0.88
C THR A 525 8.68 7.70 1.21
N GLU A 526 9.13 8.44 2.22
CA GLU A 526 8.64 9.80 2.45
C GLU A 526 8.95 10.77 1.31
N LYS A 527 10.02 10.51 0.55
CA LYS A 527 10.34 11.27 -0.66
C LYS A 527 9.53 10.70 -1.82
N GLU A 528 8.87 11.60 -2.56
CA GLU A 528 7.96 11.24 -3.65
C GLU A 528 8.64 10.43 -4.76
N ASP A 529 9.93 10.67 -5.01
CA ASP A 529 10.68 10.04 -6.10
C ASP A 529 11.57 8.88 -5.65
N GLU A 530 11.43 8.40 -4.41
CA GLU A 530 12.15 7.22 -3.91
C GLU A 530 11.17 6.09 -3.63
N LEU A 531 11.49 4.90 -4.15
CA LEU A 531 10.65 3.72 -4.12
C LEU A 531 11.46 2.50 -3.67
N VAL A 532 10.82 1.65 -2.87
CA VAL A 532 11.41 0.43 -2.33
C VAL A 532 10.50 -0.76 -2.58
N ALA A 533 11.10 -1.90 -2.92
CA ALA A 533 10.38 -3.12 -3.20
C ALA A 533 11.06 -4.34 -2.60
N ILE A 534 10.24 -5.31 -2.14
CA ILE A 534 10.71 -6.66 -1.89
C ILE A 534 10.60 -7.44 -3.20
N THR A 535 11.71 -8.03 -3.63
CA THR A 535 11.82 -8.76 -4.90
C THR A 535 12.39 -10.15 -4.71
N ASP A 536 12.28 -10.99 -5.74
CA ASP A 536 12.93 -12.31 -5.78
C ASP A 536 14.48 -12.26 -5.79
N ARG A 537 15.07 -11.08 -6.01
CA ARG A 537 16.52 -10.82 -5.96
C ARG A 537 16.99 -10.02 -4.76
N GLY A 538 16.13 -9.76 -3.78
CA GLY A 538 16.46 -8.96 -2.61
C GLY A 538 15.59 -7.72 -2.45
N VAL A 539 16.06 -6.76 -1.63
CA VAL A 539 15.37 -5.48 -1.44
C VAL A 539 15.87 -4.49 -2.49
N MET A 540 14.97 -4.00 -3.34
CA MET A 540 15.25 -3.02 -4.37
C MET A 540 15.03 -1.62 -3.82
N PHE A 541 15.99 -0.72 -4.06
CA PHE A 541 15.84 0.72 -3.88
C PHE A 541 15.97 1.40 -5.23
N LEU A 542 15.08 2.35 -5.51
CA LEU A 542 15.01 3.07 -6.77
C LEU A 542 14.74 4.54 -6.50
N ASN A 543 15.55 5.42 -7.09
CA ASN A 543 15.27 6.84 -7.13
C ASN A 543 14.97 7.23 -8.59
N ILE A 544 13.79 7.81 -8.81
CA ILE A 544 13.29 8.22 -10.14
C ILE A 544 13.37 9.74 -10.33
N GLY A 545 13.90 10.46 -9.35
CA GLY A 545 14.06 11.91 -9.38
C GLY A 545 15.19 12.30 -10.32
N TYR A 546 15.04 13.47 -10.95
CA TYR A 546 16.05 13.99 -11.84
C TYR A 546 17.27 14.49 -11.07
N TYR A 547 18.42 13.84 -11.26
CA TYR A 547 19.71 14.38 -10.85
C TYR A 547 20.24 15.27 -11.99
N GLY A 548 20.10 16.58 -11.84
CA GLY A 548 20.65 17.56 -12.78
C GLY A 548 22.18 17.58 -12.75
N LYS A 549 22.81 16.57 -13.35
CA LYS A 549 24.25 16.53 -13.59
C LYS A 549 24.61 17.08 -14.95
#